data_AF-A0A699QM98-F1
#
_entry.id   AF-A0A699QM98-F1
#
_cell.length_a   1.000
_cell.length_b   1.000
_cell.length_c   1.000
_cell.angle_alpha   90.00
_cell.angle_beta   90.00
_cell.angle_gamma   90.00
#
_symmetry.space_group_name_H-M   'P 1'
#
loop_
_entity.id
_entity.type
_entity.pdbx_description
1 polymer ?
#
loop_
_entity_poly.entity_id
_entity_poly.type
_entity_poly.pdbx_seq_one_letter_code
_entity_poly.pdbx_strand_id
1 'polypeptide(L)'
;MASQGTSEIDSDKPNETFNEAWERFKGLLRQCPHHGFFELHQLDTFYNALNPNDQDALDSAAGGNFLDKIPRECLSIIESKSKVRYLRSRVTDVRANTNAPPPSSSPSNSFKLQQIAASLEDKLDIRMNGFEKSLNDMKAFITPTAPIKAVEE
;
A
#
# COMPACT_ATOMS: atom_id res chain seq x y z
N MET A 1 -50.72 -21.08 9.86
CA MET A 1 -49.59 -20.14 10.09
C MET A 1 -48.45 -20.59 9.21
N ALA A 2 -48.17 -19.85 8.14
CA ALA A 2 -47.02 -20.11 7.27
C ALA A 2 -45.82 -19.41 7.89
N SER A 3 -44.89 -20.18 8.46
CA SER A 3 -43.60 -19.64 8.90
C SER A 3 -42.64 -19.72 7.72
N GLN A 4 -42.28 -18.53 7.24
CA GLN A 4 -41.20 -18.31 6.30
C GLN A 4 -39.89 -18.78 6.93
N GLY A 5 -39.24 -19.77 6.32
CA GLY A 5 -37.84 -20.06 6.53
C GLY A 5 -37.04 -19.24 5.54
N THR A 6 -36.49 -18.13 6.03
CA THR A 6 -35.63 -17.22 5.28
C THR A 6 -34.41 -17.97 4.75
N SER A 7 -34.17 -17.77 3.47
CA SER A 7 -33.02 -18.16 2.69
C SER A 7 -31.70 -17.75 3.35
N GLU A 8 -31.04 -18.72 3.99
CA GLU A 8 -29.62 -18.64 4.31
C GLU A 8 -28.87 -19.29 3.14
N ILE A 9 -28.76 -18.52 2.05
CA ILE A 9 -27.79 -18.81 1.01
C ILE A 9 -26.46 -18.37 1.62
N ASP A 10 -25.82 -19.29 2.36
CA ASP A 10 -24.39 -19.22 2.59
C ASP A 10 -23.74 -19.19 1.22
N SER A 11 -23.46 -17.97 0.78
CA SER A 11 -22.66 -17.72 -0.40
C SER A 11 -21.29 -18.31 -0.07
N ASP A 12 -21.01 -19.50 -0.60
CA ASP A 12 -19.67 -20.06 -0.82
C ASP A 12 -18.86 -19.04 -1.64
N LYS A 13 -18.51 -17.92 -1.00
CA LYS A 13 -17.43 -17.08 -1.47
C LYS A 13 -16.18 -17.91 -1.23
N PRO A 14 -15.31 -18.10 -2.24
CA PRO A 14 -14.00 -18.65 -1.99
C PRO A 14 -13.41 -17.88 -0.82
N ASN A 15 -12.79 -18.60 0.12
CA ASN A 15 -12.21 -18.06 1.36
C ASN A 15 -10.94 -17.23 1.02
N GLU A 16 -11.07 -16.31 0.07
CA GLU A 16 -10.04 -15.43 -0.45
C GLU A 16 -9.64 -14.50 0.68
N THR A 17 -8.36 -14.59 1.02
CA THR A 17 -7.79 -13.74 2.05
C THR A 17 -7.62 -12.33 1.51
N PHE A 18 -7.68 -11.33 2.39
CA PHE A 18 -7.45 -9.92 2.03
C PHE A 18 -6.20 -9.69 1.15
N ASN A 19 -5.13 -10.44 1.42
CA ASN A 19 -3.90 -10.35 0.64
C ASN A 19 -4.08 -10.86 -0.80
N GLU A 20 -4.80 -11.97 -1.01
CA GLU A 20 -5.08 -12.49 -2.34
C GLU A 20 -5.97 -11.53 -3.13
N ALA A 21 -7.02 -10.99 -2.50
CA ALA A 21 -7.87 -9.96 -3.09
C ALA A 21 -7.07 -8.72 -3.50
N TRP A 22 -6.14 -8.27 -2.65
CA TRP A 22 -5.26 -7.14 -2.95
C TRP A 22 -4.28 -7.42 -4.10
N GLU A 23 -3.66 -8.60 -4.14
CA GLU A 23 -2.77 -8.99 -5.25
C GLU A 23 -3.53 -9.11 -6.58
N ARG A 24 -4.72 -9.72 -6.57
CA ARG A 24 -5.61 -9.81 -7.72
C ARG A 24 -5.98 -8.42 -8.24
N PHE A 25 -6.35 -7.51 -7.33
CA PHE A 25 -6.70 -6.14 -7.67
C PHE A 25 -5.52 -5.40 -8.33
N LYS A 26 -4.31 -5.49 -7.78
CA LYS A 26 -3.10 -4.94 -8.41
C LYS A 26 -2.85 -5.53 -9.80
N GLY A 27 -3.13 -6.82 -9.99
CA GLY A 27 -3.05 -7.48 -11.29
C GLY A 27 -4.01 -6.89 -12.33
N LEU A 28 -5.22 -6.49 -11.92
CA LEU A 28 -6.19 -5.80 -12.78
C LEU A 28 -5.71 -4.39 -13.15
N LEU A 29 -5.19 -3.63 -12.17
CA LEU A 29 -4.67 -2.28 -12.43
C LEU A 29 -3.54 -2.27 -13.48
N ARG A 30 -2.68 -3.30 -13.49
CA ARG A 30 -1.57 -3.44 -14.46
C ARG A 30 -2.04 -3.71 -15.88
N GLN A 31 -3.26 -4.22 -16.07
CA GLN A 31 -3.84 -4.50 -17.39
C GLN A 31 -4.50 -3.26 -18.01
N CYS A 32 -4.72 -2.19 -17.23
CA CYS A 32 -5.33 -0.94 -17.69
C CYS A 32 -4.37 0.25 -17.50
N PRO A 33 -3.28 0.37 -18.30
CA PRO A 33 -2.25 1.40 -18.11
C PRO A 33 -2.68 2.84 -18.45
N HIS A 34 -3.89 3.06 -18.98
CA HIS A 34 -4.31 4.33 -19.58
C HIS A 34 -5.56 4.97 -18.96
N HIS A 35 -5.58 5.32 -17.66
CA HIS A 35 -6.64 6.21 -17.17
C HIS A 35 -6.11 7.26 -16.20
N GLY A 36 -6.09 8.51 -16.66
CA GLY A 36 -5.50 9.66 -16.00
C GLY A 36 -6.30 10.26 -14.84
N PHE A 37 -7.17 9.52 -14.16
CA PHE A 37 -7.82 9.88 -12.89
C PHE A 37 -8.62 8.65 -12.45
N PHE A 38 -8.37 8.04 -11.28
CA PHE A 38 -9.35 7.17 -10.57
C PHE A 38 -8.83 6.54 -9.26
N GLU A 39 -7.73 6.99 -8.62
CA GLU A 39 -7.23 6.38 -7.37
C GLU A 39 -8.32 6.24 -6.28
N LEU A 40 -9.15 7.28 -6.07
CA LEU A 40 -10.28 7.21 -5.15
C LEU A 40 -11.33 6.17 -5.56
N HIS A 41 -11.67 6.12 -6.85
CA HIS A 41 -12.67 5.17 -7.35
C HIS A 41 -12.15 3.72 -7.37
N GLN A 42 -10.85 3.54 -7.58
CA GLN A 42 -10.17 2.26 -7.45
C GLN A 42 -10.23 1.76 -6.00
N LEU A 43 -9.99 2.65 -5.04
CA LEU A 43 -10.12 2.35 -3.62
C LEU A 43 -11.57 2.05 -3.21
N ASP A 44 -12.53 2.83 -3.70
CA ASP A 44 -13.97 2.60 -3.50
C ASP A 44 -14.40 1.25 -4.09
N THR A 45 -14.02 0.97 -5.34
CA THR A 45 -14.30 -0.31 -6.00
C THR A 45 -13.68 -1.48 -5.24
N PHE A 46 -12.44 -1.33 -4.77
CA PHE A 46 -11.78 -2.35 -3.96
C PHE A 46 -12.51 -2.57 -2.63
N TYR A 47 -12.81 -1.50 -1.88
CA TYR A 47 -13.53 -1.56 -0.60
C TYR A 47 -14.89 -2.23 -0.75
N ASN A 48 -15.69 -1.85 -1.76
CA ASN A 48 -17.01 -2.42 -2.02
C ASN A 48 -16.97 -3.89 -2.47
N ALA A 49 -15.83 -4.36 -2.99
CA ALA A 49 -15.63 -5.76 -3.37
C ALA A 49 -15.19 -6.67 -2.19
N LEU A 50 -14.78 -6.09 -1.05
CA LEU A 50 -14.34 -6.84 0.12
C LEU A 50 -15.51 -7.51 0.86
N ASN A 51 -15.19 -8.52 1.66
CA ASN A 51 -16.13 -9.05 2.64
C ASN A 51 -16.31 -8.04 3.81
N PRO A 52 -17.44 -8.10 4.54
CA PRO A 52 -17.72 -7.15 5.64
C PRO A 52 -16.65 -7.13 6.74
N ASN A 53 -16.03 -8.27 7.04
CA ASN A 53 -14.99 -8.34 8.08
C ASN A 53 -13.73 -7.57 7.67
N ASP A 54 -13.36 -7.62 6.39
CA ASP A 54 -12.22 -6.88 5.87
C ASP A 54 -12.52 -5.39 5.72
N GLN A 55 -13.77 -5.01 5.43
CA GLN A 55 -14.24 -3.62 5.45
C GLN A 55 -14.13 -3.03 6.87
N ASP A 56 -14.72 -3.70 7.87
CA ASP A 56 -14.68 -3.25 9.27
C ASP A 56 -13.24 -3.14 9.81
N ALA A 57 -12.37 -4.06 9.40
CA ALA A 57 -10.95 -4.00 9.75
C ALA A 57 -10.23 -2.80 9.11
N LEU A 58 -10.62 -2.39 7.90
CA LEU A 58 -10.07 -1.19 7.26
C LEU A 58 -10.59 0.09 7.94
N ASP A 59 -11.88 0.16 8.26
CA ASP A 59 -12.49 1.28 8.95
C ASP A 59 -11.89 1.46 10.36
N SER A 60 -11.73 0.35 11.08
CA SER A 60 -11.06 0.33 12.39
C SER A 60 -9.61 0.83 12.29
N ALA A 61 -8.87 0.44 11.25
CA ALA A 61 -7.50 0.90 11.04
C ALA A 61 -7.42 2.37 10.60
N ALA A 62 -8.46 2.88 9.94
CA ALA A 62 -8.60 4.29 9.58
C ALA A 62 -9.06 5.17 10.76
N GLY A 63 -9.61 4.57 11.82
CA GLY A 63 -10.20 5.30 12.94
C GLY A 63 -11.53 5.96 12.57
N GLY A 64 -12.29 5.37 11.66
CA GLY A 64 -13.51 5.91 11.06
C GLY A 64 -13.74 5.33 9.67
N ASN A 65 -14.61 5.93 8.86
CA ASN A 65 -14.82 5.46 7.49
C ASN A 65 -13.51 5.52 6.69
N PHE A 66 -13.11 4.39 6.12
CA PHE A 66 -11.91 4.23 5.31
C PHE A 66 -11.95 5.14 4.07
N LEU A 67 -13.13 5.28 3.44
CA LEU A 67 -13.30 6.05 2.21
C LEU A 67 -13.28 7.58 2.43
N ASP A 68 -13.32 8.05 3.69
CA ASP A 68 -13.17 9.47 4.03
C ASP A 68 -11.70 9.91 4.07
N LYS A 69 -10.76 8.96 4.02
CA LYS A 69 -9.32 9.25 4.06
C LYS A 69 -8.80 9.67 2.69
N ILE A 70 -7.70 10.41 2.68
CA ILE A 70 -6.99 10.75 1.44
C ILE A 70 -6.40 9.48 0.80
N PRO A 71 -6.30 9.37 -0.54
CA PRO A 71 -5.87 8.15 -1.23
C PRO A 71 -4.56 7.55 -0.71
N ARG A 72 -3.62 8.42 -0.35
CA ARG A 72 -2.32 8.03 0.20
C ARG A 72 -2.44 7.28 1.52
N GLU A 73 -3.36 7.70 2.40
CA GLU A 73 -3.61 7.02 3.68
C GLU A 73 -4.31 5.69 3.46
N CYS A 74 -5.31 5.64 2.58
CA CYS A 74 -6.01 4.42 2.20
C CYS A 74 -5.04 3.33 1.73
N LEU A 75 -4.13 3.68 0.82
CA LEU A 75 -3.10 2.78 0.31
C LEU A 75 -2.16 2.29 1.42
N SER A 76 -1.76 3.18 2.34
CA SER A 76 -0.90 2.81 3.48
C SER A 76 -1.58 1.81 4.42
N ILE A 77 -2.88 1.97 4.67
CA ILE A 77 -3.66 1.07 5.53
C ILE A 77 -3.81 -0.31 4.86
N ILE A 78 -4.17 -0.35 3.57
CA ILE A 78 -4.25 -1.60 2.78
C ILE A 78 -2.90 -2.32 2.75
N GLU A 79 -1.81 -1.59 2.50
CA GLU A 79 -0.47 -2.17 2.53
C GLU A 79 -0.11 -2.71 3.91
N SER A 80 -0.44 -1.99 4.98
CA SER A 80 -0.17 -2.44 6.34
C SER A 80 -0.92 -3.74 6.64
N LYS A 81 -2.23 -3.78 6.40
CA LYS A 81 -3.08 -4.97 6.61
C LYS A 81 -2.61 -6.16 5.77
N SER A 82 -2.23 -5.94 4.51
CA SER A 82 -1.71 -7.02 3.65
C SER A 82 -0.34 -7.55 4.13
N LYS A 83 0.46 -6.76 4.87
CA LYS A 83 1.78 -7.13 5.42
C LYS A 83 1.74 -7.74 6.83
N VAL A 84 0.62 -7.69 7.57
CA VAL A 84 0.50 -8.21 8.95
C VAL A 84 0.90 -9.69 9.09
N ARG A 85 0.90 -10.47 7.98
CA ARG A 85 1.38 -11.86 7.96
C ARG A 85 2.91 -12.04 8.01
N TYR A 86 3.72 -10.99 7.94
CA TYR A 86 5.18 -11.11 8.12
C TYR A 86 5.61 -11.05 9.60
N LEU A 87 4.90 -10.27 10.44
CA LEU A 87 5.32 -10.04 11.83
C LEU A 87 4.74 -11.04 12.83
N ARG A 88 3.54 -11.58 12.59
CA ARG A 88 2.88 -12.52 13.51
C ARG A 88 3.57 -13.89 13.60
N SER A 89 4.39 -14.26 12.61
CA SER A 89 5.22 -15.47 12.63
C SER A 89 6.44 -15.35 13.57
N ARG A 90 6.94 -14.14 13.85
CA ARG A 90 8.14 -13.92 14.69
C ARG A 90 7.86 -13.74 16.18
N VAL A 91 6.61 -13.56 16.58
CA VAL A 91 6.23 -13.38 18.01
C VAL A 91 6.02 -14.72 18.71
N THR A 92 5.60 -15.76 17.99
CA THR A 92 5.36 -17.10 18.56
C THR A 92 6.64 -17.89 18.87
N ASP A 93 7.79 -17.54 18.28
CA ASP A 93 9.07 -18.23 18.57
C ASP A 93 9.65 -17.87 19.95
N VAL A 94 9.26 -16.71 20.52
CA VAL A 94 9.83 -16.23 21.80
C VAL A 94 9.26 -16.96 23.03
N ARG A 95 8.06 -17.53 22.94
CA ARG A 95 7.36 -18.09 24.13
C ARG A 95 7.68 -19.57 24.41
N ALA A 96 8.41 -20.29 23.54
CA ALA A 96 8.57 -21.74 23.69
C ALA A 96 9.85 -22.20 24.42
N ASN A 97 10.81 -21.33 24.75
CA ASN A 97 12.09 -21.80 25.29
C ASN A 97 12.48 -21.10 26.61
N THR A 98 12.02 -21.64 27.74
CA THR A 98 12.36 -21.18 29.09
C THR A 98 13.59 -21.85 29.71
N ASN A 99 14.37 -22.69 29.02
CA ASN A 99 15.49 -23.40 29.68
C ASN A 99 16.74 -23.63 28.80
N ALA A 100 17.27 -22.61 28.13
CA ALA A 100 18.61 -22.71 27.51
C ALA A 100 19.49 -21.49 27.86
N PRO A 101 20.81 -21.67 28.07
CA PRO A 101 21.72 -20.54 28.25
C PRO A 101 21.71 -19.65 27.00
N PRO A 102 21.90 -18.33 27.14
CA PRO A 102 21.76 -17.42 26.01
C PRO A 102 22.85 -17.72 24.96
N PRO A 103 22.51 -17.98 23.68
CA PRO A 103 23.49 -17.93 22.63
C PRO A 103 23.96 -16.47 22.46
N SER A 104 25.28 -16.32 22.42
CA SER A 104 26.01 -15.09 22.21
C SER A 104 25.45 -14.23 21.06
N SER A 105 25.30 -12.93 21.34
CA SER A 105 25.20 -11.82 20.38
C SER A 105 24.25 -12.04 19.19
N SER A 106 22.94 -11.99 19.45
CA SER A 106 21.98 -11.64 18.40
C SER A 106 22.11 -10.15 18.07
N PRO A 107 22.11 -9.73 16.78
CA PRO A 107 22.14 -8.32 16.43
C PRO A 107 20.96 -7.62 17.10
N SER A 108 21.25 -6.62 17.92
CA SER A 108 20.23 -5.85 18.64
C SER A 108 19.15 -5.39 17.65
N ASN A 109 17.87 -5.51 18.05
CA ASN A 109 16.74 -5.06 17.24
C ASN A 109 16.90 -3.61 16.76
N SER A 110 17.68 -2.79 17.49
CA SER A 110 18.09 -1.45 17.10
C SER A 110 18.84 -1.40 15.77
N PHE A 111 19.78 -2.33 15.52
CA PHE A 111 20.57 -2.35 14.27
C PHE A 111 19.69 -2.67 13.05
N LYS A 112 18.72 -3.58 13.21
CA LYS A 112 17.77 -3.93 12.13
C LYS A 112 16.80 -2.80 11.81
N LEU A 113 16.32 -2.09 12.84
CA LEU A 113 15.45 -0.93 12.64
C LEU A 113 16.20 0.23 11.98
N GLN A 114 17.47 0.46 12.34
CA GLN A 114 18.32 1.45 11.68
C GLN A 114 18.54 1.12 10.20
N GLN A 115 18.76 -0.15 9.85
CA GLN A 115 18.95 -0.56 8.46
C GLN A 115 17.67 -0.42 7.61
N ILE A 116 16.50 -0.65 8.22
CA ILE A 116 15.21 -0.41 7.56
C ILE A 116 14.96 1.10 7.37
N ALA A 117 15.27 1.91 8.38
CA ALA A 117 15.14 3.36 8.30
C ALA A 117 16.04 3.93 7.19
N ALA A 118 17.33 3.56 7.17
CA ALA A 118 18.26 3.97 6.12
C ALA A 118 17.80 3.54 4.72
N SER A 119 17.34 2.29 4.56
CA SER A 119 16.83 1.80 3.28
C SER A 119 15.55 2.52 2.81
N LEU A 120 14.73 3.01 3.74
CA LEU A 120 13.54 3.80 3.41
C LEU A 120 13.92 5.23 3.02
N GLU A 121 14.86 5.85 3.73
CA GLU A 121 15.38 7.19 3.39
C GLU A 121 16.02 7.21 2.00
N ASP A 122 16.90 6.25 1.69
CA ASP A 122 17.52 6.13 0.37
C ASP A 122 16.48 5.99 -0.76
N LYS A 123 15.42 5.20 -0.52
CA LYS A 123 14.33 5.02 -1.50
C LYS A 123 13.52 6.29 -1.71
N LEU A 124 13.32 7.11 -0.67
CA LEU A 124 12.61 8.38 -0.79
C LEU A 124 13.49 9.43 -1.47
N ASP A 125 14.78 9.47 -1.17
CA ASP A 125 15.75 10.35 -1.78
C ASP A 125 15.89 10.09 -3.29
N ILE A 126 16.06 8.82 -3.70
CA ILE A 126 16.10 8.42 -5.12
C ILE A 126 14.82 8.84 -5.85
N ARG A 127 13.64 8.67 -5.22
CA ARG A 127 12.35 9.03 -5.83
C ARG A 127 12.21 10.54 -5.98
N MET A 128 12.62 11.30 -4.96
CA MET A 128 12.56 12.77 -4.93
C MET A 128 13.53 13.37 -5.95
N ASN A 129 14.77 12.89 -5.97
CA ASN A 129 15.78 13.31 -6.94
C ASN A 129 15.38 12.96 -8.39
N GLY A 130 14.73 11.82 -8.60
CA GLY A 130 14.18 11.45 -9.91
C GLY A 130 13.07 12.41 -10.38
N PHE A 131 12.20 12.83 -9.47
CA PHE A 131 11.13 13.80 -9.77
C PHE A 131 11.69 15.20 -10.05
N GLU A 132 12.67 15.66 -9.25
CA GLU A 132 13.33 16.95 -9.44
C GLU A 132 14.11 16.98 -10.76
N LYS A 133 14.78 15.89 -11.13
CA LYS A 133 15.40 15.74 -12.44
C LYS A 133 14.38 15.88 -13.57
N SER A 134 13.23 15.20 -13.48
CA SER A 134 12.16 15.32 -14.47
C SER A 134 11.58 16.74 -14.54
N LEU A 135 11.47 17.46 -13.42
CA LEU A 135 11.07 18.88 -13.42
C LEU A 135 12.07 19.77 -14.12
N ASN A 136 13.38 19.56 -13.89
CA ASN A 136 14.43 20.32 -14.54
C ASN A 136 14.52 20.03 -16.04
N ASP A 137 14.38 18.75 -16.43
CA ASP A 137 14.30 18.34 -17.83
C ASP A 137 13.08 18.97 -18.53
N MET A 138 11.91 19.02 -17.87
CA MET A 138 10.72 19.68 -18.40
C MET A 138 10.93 21.20 -18.54
N LYS A 139 11.53 21.86 -17.55
CA LYS A 139 11.85 23.30 -17.60
C LYS A 139 12.83 23.64 -18.73
N ALA A 140 13.75 22.74 -19.07
CA ALA A 140 14.68 22.95 -20.18
C ALA A 140 13.97 23.07 -21.54
N PHE A 141 12.84 22.40 -21.75
CA PHE A 141 12.04 22.52 -22.98
C PHE A 141 11.25 23.83 -23.08
N ILE A 142 10.92 24.45 -21.95
CA ILE A 142 10.15 25.71 -21.90
C ILE A 142 11.06 26.94 -21.85
N THR A 143 12.38 26.75 -21.73
CA THR A 143 13.35 27.86 -21.70
C THR A 143 13.68 28.24 -23.14
N PRO A 144 13.24 29.41 -23.66
CA PRO A 144 13.59 29.82 -25.00
C PRO A 144 15.08 30.16 -25.02
N THR A 145 15.92 29.25 -25.52
CA THR A 145 17.35 29.53 -25.76
C THR A 145 17.54 29.88 -27.22
N ALA A 146 17.45 31.17 -27.56
CA ALA A 146 18.37 31.86 -28.45
C ALA A 146 17.94 33.33 -28.66
N PRO A 147 18.88 34.28 -28.79
CA PRO A 147 18.57 35.66 -29.10
C PRO A 147 18.10 35.75 -30.55
N ILE A 148 16.98 36.46 -30.76
CA ILE A 148 16.54 36.88 -32.08
C ILE A 148 17.65 37.78 -32.64
N LYS A 149 18.52 37.23 -33.51
CA LYS A 149 19.32 38.06 -34.40
C LYS A 149 18.35 38.77 -35.31
N ALA A 150 18.17 40.08 -35.08
CA ALA A 150 17.59 40.96 -36.07
C ALA A 150 18.45 40.87 -37.34
N VAL A 151 17.80 40.45 -38.43
CA VAL A 151 18.37 40.48 -39.78
C VAL A 151 18.16 41.89 -40.33
N GLU A 152 19.23 42.44 -40.91
CA GLU A 152 19.36 43.55 -41.87
C GLU A 152 18.22 44.59 -42.00
N GLU A 153 18.56 45.86 -41.73
CA GLU A 153 18.78 46.88 -42.77
C GLU A 153 19.81 47.93 -42.28
#